data_AF-A0A914DSQ5-F1
#
_entry.id   AF-A0A914DSQ5-F1
#
_cell.length_a   1.000
_cell.length_b   1.000
_cell.length_c   1.000
_cell.angle_alpha   90.00
_cell.angle_beta   90.00
_cell.angle_gamma   90.00
#
_symmetry.space_group_name_H-M   'P 1'
#
loop_
_entity.id
_entity.type
_entity.pdbx_description
1 polymer ?
#
loop_
_entity_poly.entity_id
_entity_poly.type
_entity_poly.pdbx_seq_one_letter_code
_entity_poly.pdbx_strand_id
1 'polypeptide(L)'
;MISEVWPPRSPDLTPLDFWVWSHLKQQIFTQDFRPRTIDELKDAIRRAVAELNEDEEVRVRVFGEFRRRLEKCVRRGGQSVERR
;
A
#
# COMPACT_ATOMS: atom_id res chain seq x y z
N MET A 1 10.93 25.18 -3.68
CA MET A 1 9.96 24.30 -3.00
C MET A 1 10.14 22.90 -3.58
N ILE A 2 10.41 21.92 -2.72
CA ILE A 2 10.94 20.60 -3.10
C ILE A 2 9.76 19.70 -3.51
N SER A 3 9.44 19.63 -4.80
CA SER A 3 8.38 18.74 -5.32
C SER A 3 8.91 17.55 -6.14
N GLU A 4 10.22 17.27 -6.13
CA GLU A 4 10.87 16.29 -7.04
C GLU A 4 11.64 15.16 -6.32
N VAL A 5 11.28 14.76 -5.09
CA VAL A 5 12.07 13.74 -4.36
C VAL A 5 11.71 12.30 -4.73
N TRP A 6 10.68 12.06 -5.54
CA TRP A 6 10.26 10.70 -5.89
C TRP A 6 10.71 10.30 -7.31
N PRO A 7 11.48 9.20 -7.46
CA PRO A 7 11.92 8.75 -8.77
C PRO A 7 10.74 8.29 -9.64
N PRO A 8 10.69 8.66 -10.94
CA PRO A 8 9.64 8.23 -11.84
C PRO A 8 9.59 6.70 -11.94
N ARG A 9 8.38 6.13 -12.13
CA ARG A 9 8.14 4.67 -12.26
C ARG A 9 8.61 3.84 -11.06
N SER A 10 8.36 4.33 -9.85
CA SER A 10 8.72 3.63 -8.60
C SER A 10 7.51 3.18 -7.76
N PRO A 11 6.54 2.42 -8.33
CA PRO A 11 5.44 1.86 -7.54
C PRO A 11 5.95 0.89 -6.46
N ASP A 12 7.09 0.22 -6.73
CA ASP A 12 7.79 -0.64 -5.78
C ASP A 12 8.19 0.06 -4.48
N LEU A 13 8.27 1.39 -4.50
CA LEU A 13 8.65 2.20 -3.35
C LEU A 13 7.44 2.86 -2.69
N THR A 14 6.25 2.86 -3.30
CA THR A 14 5.07 3.53 -2.75
C THR A 14 4.31 2.55 -1.85
N PRO A 15 4.23 2.79 -0.52
CA PRO A 15 3.53 1.87 0.40
C PRO A 15 2.07 1.61 0.03
N LEU A 16 1.42 2.61 -0.58
CA LEU A 16 0.07 2.47 -1.08
C LEU A 16 -0.03 1.39 -2.17
N ASP A 17 0.91 1.42 -3.13
CA ASP A 17 0.90 0.56 -4.31
C ASP A 17 1.32 -0.87 -3.99
N PHE A 18 2.40 -1.06 -3.22
CA PHE A 18 2.92 -2.41 -2.96
C PHE A 18 2.22 -3.13 -1.81
N TRP A 19 1.47 -2.43 -0.95
CA TRP A 19 0.87 -3.04 0.24
C TRP A 19 -0.58 -2.61 0.49
N VAL A 20 -0.88 -1.32 0.65
CA VAL A 20 -2.22 -0.88 1.12
C VAL A 20 -3.32 -1.31 0.17
N TRP A 21 -3.15 -1.16 -1.15
CA TRP A 21 -4.19 -1.56 -2.10
C TRP A 21 -4.47 -3.07 -2.08
N SER A 22 -3.44 -3.89 -1.87
CA SER A 22 -3.60 -5.34 -1.73
C SER A 22 -4.36 -5.69 -0.43
N HIS A 23 -4.00 -5.03 0.68
CA HIS A 23 -4.64 -5.22 1.97
C HIS A 23 -6.13 -4.81 1.95
N LEU A 24 -6.42 -3.60 1.44
CA LEU A 24 -7.80 -3.10 1.34
C LEU A 24 -8.65 -4.03 0.46
N LYS A 25 -8.12 -4.52 -0.67
CA LYS A 25 -8.85 -5.48 -1.51
C LYS A 25 -9.18 -6.77 -0.77
N GLN A 26 -8.24 -7.31 0.02
CA GLN A 26 -8.47 -8.51 0.81
C GLN A 26 -9.55 -8.30 1.88
N GLN A 27 -9.60 -7.11 2.50
CA GLN A 27 -10.62 -6.78 3.49
C GLN A 27 -12.00 -6.47 2.89
N ILE A 28 -12.05 -5.79 1.74
CA ILE A 28 -13.30 -5.35 1.12
C ILE A 28 -13.99 -6.49 0.38
N PHE A 29 -13.23 -7.38 -0.26
CA PHE A 29 -13.77 -8.46 -1.11
C PHE A 29 -13.64 -9.82 -0.42
N THR A 30 -14.37 -10.00 0.67
CA THR A 30 -14.43 -11.29 1.37
C THR A 30 -15.45 -12.24 0.72
N GLN A 31 -15.58 -13.45 1.26
CA GLN A 31 -16.64 -14.37 0.85
C GLN A 31 -18.01 -13.88 1.34
N ASP A 32 -18.07 -13.33 2.55
CA ASP A 32 -19.32 -12.94 3.22
C ASP A 32 -19.80 -11.54 2.82
N PHE A 33 -18.92 -10.69 2.33
CA PHE A 33 -19.25 -9.33 1.89
C PHE A 33 -18.56 -8.98 0.57
N ARG A 34 -19.37 -8.62 -0.45
CA ARG A 34 -18.89 -8.10 -1.73
C ARG A 34 -19.76 -6.91 -2.15
N PRO A 35 -19.21 -5.69 -2.24
CA PRO A 35 -19.94 -4.52 -2.70
C PRO A 35 -20.54 -4.74 -4.10
N ARG A 36 -21.82 -4.45 -4.26
CA ARG A 36 -22.58 -4.52 -5.53
C ARG A 36 -22.91 -3.14 -6.09
N THR A 37 -22.82 -2.11 -5.25
CA THR A 37 -23.02 -0.71 -5.64
C THR A 37 -21.77 0.13 -5.40
N ILE A 38 -21.68 1.27 -6.08
CA ILE A 38 -20.59 2.23 -5.88
C ILE A 38 -20.60 2.76 -4.44
N ASP A 39 -21.78 2.95 -3.84
CA ASP A 39 -21.89 3.49 -2.48
C ASP A 39 -21.45 2.47 -1.43
N GLU A 40 -21.86 1.19 -1.57
CA GLU A 40 -21.34 0.11 -0.74
C GLU A 40 -19.81 -0.01 -0.83
N LEU A 41 -19.25 0.17 -2.04
CA LEU A 41 -17.81 0.11 -2.24
C LEU A 41 -17.11 1.30 -1.55
N LYS A 42 -17.64 2.52 -1.70
CA LYS A 42 -17.10 3.71 -1.02
C LYS A 42 -17.12 3.54 0.50
N ASP A 43 -18.21 3.02 1.06
CA ASP A 43 -18.35 2.82 2.49
C ASP A 43 -17.47 1.69 3.01
N ALA A 44 -17.27 0.64 2.24
CA ALA A 44 -16.31 -0.41 2.55
C ALA A 44 -14.87 0.12 2.56
N ILE A 45 -14.48 0.93 1.57
CA ILE A 45 -13.16 1.58 1.52
C ILE A 45 -12.94 2.47 2.73
N ARG A 46 -13.92 3.32 3.08
CA ARG A 46 -13.82 4.22 4.25
C ARG A 46 -13.62 3.46 5.55
N ARG A 47 -14.37 2.37 5.76
CA ARG A 47 -14.24 1.51 6.95
C ARG A 47 -12.89 0.82 7.00
N ALA A 48 -12.47 0.17 5.92
CA ALA A 48 -11.17 -0.51 5.86
C ALA A 48 -9.99 0.44 6.08
N VAL A 49 -10.07 1.68 5.57
CA VAL A 49 -9.05 2.72 5.82
C VAL A 49 -9.08 3.20 7.27
N ALA A 50 -10.25 3.35 7.89
CA ALA A 50 -10.35 3.71 9.30
C ALA A 50 -9.72 2.64 10.20
N GLU A 51 -10.07 1.37 9.99
CA GLU A 51 -9.50 0.23 10.71
C GLU A 51 -7.97 0.15 10.54
N LEU A 52 -7.49 0.34 9.31
CA LEU A 52 -6.05 0.37 9.02
C LEU A 52 -5.31 1.48 9.79
N ASN A 53 -5.95 2.65 9.97
CA ASN A 53 -5.33 3.77 10.69
C ASN A 53 -5.28 3.53 12.20
N GLU A 54 -6.21 2.75 12.73
CA GLU A 54 -6.26 2.37 14.16
C GLU A 54 -5.26 1.26 14.48
N ASP A 55 -4.92 0.39 13.52
CA ASP A 55 -3.97 -0.70 13.69
C ASP A 55 -2.50 -0.19 13.68
N GLU A 56 -1.88 -0.09 14.86
CA GLU A 56 -0.48 0.29 15.00
C GLU A 56 0.51 -0.74 14.44
N GLU A 57 0.27 -2.03 14.65
CA GLU A 57 1.17 -3.10 14.21
C GLU A 57 1.31 -3.11 12.69
N VAL A 58 0.19 -2.95 12.01
CA VAL A 58 0.14 -2.87 10.56
C VAL A 58 0.91 -1.65 10.05
N ARG A 59 0.73 -0.48 10.66
CA ARG A 59 1.48 0.74 10.28
C ARG A 59 2.98 0.55 10.45
N VAL A 60 3.43 0.02 11.60
CA VAL A 60 4.85 -0.28 11.85
C VAL A 60 5.41 -1.25 10.80
N ARG A 61 4.66 -2.31 10.46
CA ARG A 61 5.05 -3.27 9.43
C ARG A 61 5.19 -2.62 8.06
N VAL A 62 4.26 -1.77 7.65
CA VAL A 62 4.28 -1.06 6.36
C VAL A 62 5.51 -0.17 6.23
N PHE A 63 5.81 0.61 7.27
CA PHE A 63 7.01 1.46 7.28
C PHE A 63 8.31 0.66 7.34
N GLY A 64 8.32 -0.47 8.04
CA GLY A 64 9.43 -1.43 8.03
C GLY A 64 9.70 -2.00 6.63
N GLU A 65 8.66 -2.43 5.92
CA GLU A 65 8.77 -2.92 4.54
C GLU A 65 9.18 -1.83 3.56
N PHE A 66 8.68 -0.61 3.73
CA PHE A 66 9.10 0.54 2.94
C PHE A 66 10.61 0.78 3.08
N ARG A 67 11.13 0.83 4.32
CA ARG A 67 12.57 0.97 4.57
C ARG A 67 13.37 -0.17 3.93
N ARG A 68 12.92 -1.42 4.09
CA ARG A 68 13.58 -2.60 3.50
C ARG A 68 13.63 -2.51 1.96
N ARG A 69 12.56 -2.02 1.33
CA ARG A 69 12.49 -1.81 -0.13
C ARG A 69 13.44 -0.71 -0.59
N LEU A 70 13.55 0.40 0.14
CA LEU A 70 14.53 1.45 -0.13
C LEU A 70 15.97 0.92 -0.07
N GLU A 71 16.32 0.20 0.99
CA GLU A 71 17.65 -0.41 1.14
C GLU A 71 17.97 -1.38 -0.01
N LYS A 72 16.98 -2.15 -0.46
CA LYS A 72 17.12 -3.05 -1.60
C LYS A 72 17.28 -2.29 -2.92
N CYS A 73 16.58 -1.18 -3.10
CA CYS A 73 16.75 -0.29 -4.26
C CYS A 73 18.17 0.27 -4.33
N VAL A 74 18.70 0.77 -3.20
CA VAL A 74 20.09 1.26 -3.08
C VAL A 74 21.09 0.16 -3.43
N ARG A 75 20.94 -1.05 -2.86
CA ARG A 75 21.82 -2.20 -3.18
C ARG A 75 21.77 -2.60 -4.66
N ARG A 76 20.69 -2.30 -5.36
CA ARG A 76 20.52 -2.57 -6.80
C ARG A 76 20.91 -1.41 -7.70
N GLY A 77 21.52 -0.34 -7.15
CA GLY A 77 21.88 0.83 -7.93
C GLY A 77 20.68 1.55 -8.55
N GLY A 78 19.52 1.54 -7.88
CA GLY A 78 18.30 2.21 -8.35
C GLY A 78 17.40 1.38 -9.27
N GLN A 79 17.70 0.10 -9.51
CA GLN A 79 16.81 -0.78 -10.29
C GLN A 79 15.59 -1.24 -9.47
N SER A 80 14.55 -1.68 -10.19
CA SER A 80 13.30 -2.21 -9.61
C SER A 80 13.56 -3.28 -8.54
N VAL A 81 12.77 -3.20 -7.48
CA VAL A 81 12.90 -4.05 -6.29
C VAL A 81 12.18 -5.38 -6.49
N GLU A 82 11.12 -5.39 -7.31
CA GLU A 82 10.36 -6.59 -7.67
C GLU A 82 11.07 -7.38 -8.79
N ARG A 83 10.94 -8.70 -8.79
CA ARG A 83 11.31 -9.53 -9.94
C ARG A 83 10.02 -9.75 -10.72
N ARG A 84 9.99 -9.28 -11.96
CA ARG A 84 8.93 -9.64 -12.92
C ARG A 84 9.04 -11.10 -13.31
#